data_AF-A0A1S3A6N6-F1
#
_entry.id   AF-A0A1S3A6N6-F1
#
_cell.length_a   1.000
_cell.length_b   1.000
_cell.length_c   1.000
_cell.angle_alpha   90.00
_cell.angle_beta   90.00
_cell.angle_gamma   90.00
#
_symmetry.space_group_name_H-M   'P 1'
#
loop_
_entity.id
_entity.type
_entity.pdbx_description
1 polymer ?
#
loop_
_entity_poly.entity_id
_entity_poly.type
_entity_poly.pdbx_seq_one_letter_code
_entity_poly.pdbx_strand_id
1 'polypeptide(L)'
;MQDLQATEANCTVLSVQQIGEVFECTFTCGADCRGTSQYPCVQVYVNNSESNSRALLHSDEHQLLTNPKCSYIPPCKRENSKNLENVMTWQQYWKDEIGSQPFICYFNQHQRPDDVLLQRTHDEIVLLHCFLWPLVTFVVGVLIVVLTICAKSLAVKAEAMKKRKFS
;
A
#
# COMPACT_ATOMS: atom_id res chain seq x y z
N MET A 1 -6.31 -3.13 11.35
CA MET A 1 -5.75 -2.40 12.52
C MET A 1 -4.46 -3.09 12.98
N GLN A 2 -3.46 -3.24 12.10
CA GLN A 2 -2.18 -3.90 12.44
C GLN A 2 -0.96 -3.09 11.97
N ASP A 3 -1.10 -2.17 11.00
CA ASP A 3 -0.03 -1.25 10.56
C ASP A 3 0.44 -0.22 11.59
N LEU A 4 -0.35 0.06 12.63
CA LEU A 4 0.05 1.01 13.68
C LEU A 4 1.20 0.51 14.57
N GLN A 5 1.72 -0.71 14.33
CA GLN A 5 2.82 -1.28 15.14
C GLN A 5 4.21 -1.04 14.57
N ALA A 6 4.36 -0.61 13.31
CA ALA A 6 5.69 -0.35 12.76
C ALA A 6 6.17 1.06 13.18
N THR A 7 7.16 1.12 14.06
CA THR A 7 7.77 2.36 14.52
C THR A 7 8.73 2.91 13.48
N GLU A 8 8.74 4.22 13.33
CA GLU A 8 9.71 4.91 12.48
C GLU A 8 11.10 4.84 13.13
N ALA A 9 12.12 4.48 12.36
CA ALA A 9 13.49 4.35 12.82
C ALA A 9 14.47 4.84 11.74
N ASN A 10 15.68 5.22 12.17
CA ASN A 10 16.78 5.46 11.23
C ASN A 10 17.46 4.14 10.89
N CYS A 11 17.54 3.81 9.60
CA CYS A 11 18.26 2.66 9.08
C CYS A 11 19.50 3.10 8.30
N THR A 12 20.58 2.32 8.40
CA THR A 12 21.79 2.47 7.58
C THR A 12 22.10 1.18 6.84
N VAL A 13 22.55 1.25 5.59
CA VAL A 13 22.87 0.04 4.83
C VAL A 13 24.14 -0.61 5.38
N LEU A 14 24.04 -1.90 5.70
CA LEU A 14 25.18 -2.73 6.12
C LEU A 14 25.82 -3.44 4.93
N SER A 15 25.00 -4.06 4.08
CA SER A 15 25.51 -4.78 2.91
C SER A 15 24.42 -5.01 1.87
N VAL A 16 24.86 -5.08 0.61
CA VAL A 16 24.01 -5.40 -0.54
C VAL A 16 24.57 -6.65 -1.22
N GLN A 17 23.79 -7.74 -1.20
CA GLN A 17 24.21 -9.07 -1.61
C GLN A 17 23.29 -9.63 -2.69
N GLN A 18 23.85 -10.35 -3.67
CA GLN A 18 23.09 -11.08 -4.67
C GLN A 18 23.25 -12.57 -4.39
N ILE A 19 22.15 -13.29 -4.18
CA ILE A 19 22.18 -14.69 -3.73
C ILE A 19 22.37 -15.68 -4.90
N GLY A 20 22.32 -15.19 -6.15
CA GLY A 20 22.35 -16.02 -7.35
C GLY A 20 21.07 -16.84 -7.60
N GLU A 21 20.12 -16.84 -6.66
CA GLU A 21 18.79 -17.40 -6.83
C GLU A 21 17.93 -16.52 -7.75
N VAL A 22 17.11 -17.15 -8.57
CA VAL A 22 16.13 -16.51 -9.45
C VAL A 22 14.72 -16.88 -9.03
N PHE A 23 13.80 -15.93 -9.15
CA PHE A 23 12.40 -16.08 -8.76
C PHE A 23 11.49 -15.73 -9.93
N GLU A 24 10.29 -16.29 -9.93
CA GLU A 24 9.28 -16.02 -10.94
C GLU A 24 8.48 -14.76 -10.61
N CYS A 25 8.19 -13.96 -11.63
CA CYS A 25 7.25 -12.86 -11.59
C CYS A 25 6.22 -13.01 -12.71
N THR A 26 5.04 -12.41 -12.53
CA THR A 26 3.97 -12.46 -13.53
C THR A 26 3.82 -11.13 -14.26
N PHE A 27 3.80 -11.16 -15.59
CA PHE A 27 3.51 -10.01 -16.43
C PHE A 27 2.18 -10.21 -17.20
N THR A 28 1.50 -9.11 -17.49
CA THR A 28 0.28 -9.12 -18.29
C THR A 28 0.62 -8.89 -19.76
N CYS A 29 0.13 -9.74 -20.66
CA CYS A 29 0.43 -9.66 -22.11
C CYS A 29 -0.74 -9.21 -23.00
N GLY A 30 -1.89 -8.87 -22.40
CA GLY A 30 -3.12 -8.49 -23.08
C GLY A 30 -4.35 -8.81 -22.24
N ALA A 31 -5.53 -8.88 -22.86
CA ALA A 31 -6.76 -9.32 -22.19
C ALA A 31 -6.59 -10.79 -21.72
N ASP A 32 -6.71 -11.00 -20.41
CA ASP A 32 -6.63 -12.29 -19.71
C ASP A 32 -5.36 -13.13 -19.94
N CYS A 33 -4.31 -12.53 -20.51
CA CYS A 33 -3.01 -13.19 -20.63
C CYS A 33 -2.12 -12.87 -19.42
N ARG A 34 -1.70 -13.93 -18.71
CA ARG A 34 -0.63 -13.90 -17.72
C ARG A 34 0.53 -14.75 -18.21
N GLY A 35 1.68 -14.12 -18.40
CA GLY A 35 2.93 -14.81 -18.65
C GLY A 35 3.80 -14.79 -17.40
N THR A 36 4.70 -15.77 -17.28
CA THR A 36 5.73 -15.80 -16.25
C THR A 36 7.08 -15.44 -16.84
N SER A 37 7.85 -14.68 -16.07
CA SER A 37 9.24 -14.31 -16.37
C SER A 37 10.05 -14.45 -15.08
N GLN A 38 11.36 -14.32 -15.19
CA GLN A 38 12.27 -14.51 -14.05
C GLN A 38 13.03 -13.22 -13.74
N TYR A 39 13.39 -13.07 -12.46
CA TYR A 39 14.26 -12.01 -11.97
C TYR A 39 15.23 -12.56 -10.91
N PRO A 40 16.47 -12.04 -10.82
CA PRO A 40 17.40 -12.43 -9.77
C PRO A 40 17.07 -11.76 -8.44
N CYS A 41 17.43 -12.41 -7.33
CA CYS A 41 17.22 -11.89 -5.99
C CYS A 41 18.40 -11.06 -5.48
N VAL A 42 18.10 -9.91 -4.90
CA VAL A 42 19.05 -9.06 -4.15
C VAL A 42 18.54 -8.89 -2.72
N GLN A 43 19.47 -8.95 -1.77
CA GLN A 43 19.24 -8.71 -0.35
C GLN A 43 20.01 -7.47 0.08
N VAL A 44 19.28 -6.50 0.64
CA VAL A 44 19.84 -5.31 1.26
C VAL A 44 19.65 -5.47 2.76
N TYR A 45 20.76 -5.67 3.47
CA TYR A 45 20.76 -5.71 4.92
C TYR A 45 21.06 -4.33 5.47
N VAL A 46 20.32 -3.95 6.49
CA VAL A 46 20.45 -2.65 7.14
C VAL A 46 20.59 -2.82 8.64
N ASN A 47 21.17 -1.81 9.29
CA ASN A 47 21.20 -1.68 10.73
C ASN A 47 20.13 -0.66 11.13
N ASN A 48 19.17 -1.06 11.95
CA ASN A 48 18.18 -0.12 12.47
C ASN A 48 18.67 0.46 13.81
N SER A 49 18.33 1.72 14.08
CA SER A 49 18.76 2.41 15.30
C SER A 49 18.05 1.97 16.58
N GLU A 50 16.85 1.39 16.48
CA GLU A 50 16.02 0.96 17.61
C GLU A 50 16.56 -0.30 18.29
N SER A 51 16.81 -1.37 17.51
CA SER A 51 17.35 -2.65 18.00
C SER A 51 18.85 -2.81 17.75
N ASN A 52 19.48 -1.97 16.92
CA ASN A 52 20.88 -2.10 16.49
C ASN A 52 21.22 -3.49 15.94
N SER A 53 20.21 -4.15 15.36
CA SER A 53 20.31 -5.49 14.77
C SER A 53 20.29 -5.41 13.25
N ARG A 54 20.95 -6.41 12.64
CA ARG A 54 20.89 -6.64 11.19
C ARG A 54 19.48 -7.08 10.82
N ALA A 55 18.82 -6.31 9.97
CA ALA A 55 17.50 -6.63 9.41
C ALA A 55 17.55 -6.63 7.87
N LEU A 56 16.68 -7.41 7.24
CA LEU A 56 16.49 -7.41 5.80
C LEU A 56 15.53 -6.28 5.40
N LEU A 57 15.94 -5.46 4.43
CA LEU A 57 15.12 -4.37 3.92
C LEU A 57 14.10 -4.90 2.90
N HIS A 58 12.88 -4.40 2.98
CA HIS A 58 11.80 -4.65 2.03
C HIS A 58 11.19 -3.32 1.58
N SER A 59 10.73 -3.23 0.35
CA SER A 59 10.07 -2.01 -0.14
C SER A 59 8.81 -1.69 0.67
N ASP A 60 7.95 -2.69 0.83
CA ASP A 60 6.67 -2.57 1.51
C ASP A 60 6.20 -3.96 2.00
N GLU A 61 5.09 -3.99 2.73
CA GLU A 61 4.51 -5.22 3.27
C GLU A 61 4.04 -6.19 2.16
N HIS A 62 3.56 -5.68 1.03
CA HIS A 62 3.10 -6.52 -0.08
C HIS A 62 4.27 -7.31 -0.70
N GLN A 63 5.41 -6.64 -0.88
CA GLN A 63 6.65 -7.23 -1.35
C GLN A 63 7.16 -8.29 -0.37
N LEU A 64 7.18 -7.97 0.93
CA LEU A 64 7.58 -8.89 2.01
C LEU A 64 6.72 -10.16 2.01
N LEU A 65 5.39 -10.03 1.87
CA LEU A 65 4.48 -11.17 1.83
C LEU A 65 4.63 -12.01 0.55
N THR A 66 4.96 -11.36 -0.58
CA THR A 66 5.11 -12.03 -1.88
C THR A 66 6.43 -12.80 -1.97
N ASN A 67 7.53 -12.20 -1.53
CA ASN A 67 8.84 -12.86 -1.51
C ASN A 67 9.68 -12.34 -0.32
N PRO A 68 9.61 -12.99 0.84
CA PRO A 68 10.33 -12.56 2.04
C PRO A 68 11.85 -12.76 1.96
N LYS A 69 12.36 -13.49 0.95
CA LYS A 69 13.80 -13.72 0.81
C LYS A 69 14.54 -12.58 0.13
N CYS A 70 13.82 -11.73 -0.62
CA CYS A 70 14.40 -10.69 -1.45
C CYS A 70 13.95 -9.32 -0.97
N SER A 71 14.80 -8.31 -1.19
CA SER A 71 14.51 -6.93 -0.82
C SER A 71 13.73 -6.16 -1.88
N TYR A 72 13.71 -6.65 -3.12
CA TYR A 72 13.08 -5.98 -4.25
C TYR A 72 12.50 -7.00 -5.23
N ILE A 73 11.28 -6.71 -5.70
CA ILE A 73 10.63 -7.42 -6.80
C ILE A 73 10.41 -6.38 -7.92
N PRO A 74 11.05 -6.54 -9.09
CA PRO A 74 10.89 -5.56 -10.17
C PRO A 74 9.48 -5.61 -10.78
N PRO A 75 9.00 -4.51 -11.38
CA PRO A 75 7.81 -4.53 -12.22
C PRO A 75 8.01 -5.52 -13.37
N CYS A 76 7.33 -6.67 -13.30
CA CYS A 76 7.63 -7.80 -14.15
C CYS A 76 7.46 -7.47 -15.65
N LYS A 77 8.53 -7.65 -16.41
CA LYS A 77 8.55 -7.56 -17.87
C LYS A 77 8.69 -8.94 -18.48
N ARG A 78 8.19 -9.07 -19.72
CA ARG A 78 8.29 -10.30 -20.51
C ARG A 78 9.74 -10.77 -20.71
N GLU A 79 10.65 -9.82 -20.91
CA GLU A 79 12.07 -10.10 -21.14
C GLU A 79 12.83 -10.18 -19.80
N ASN A 80 13.46 -11.32 -19.53
CA ASN A 80 14.27 -11.51 -18.32
C ASN A 80 15.45 -10.53 -18.24
N SER A 81 16.00 -10.10 -19.38
CA SER A 81 17.06 -9.08 -19.44
C SER A 81 16.63 -7.75 -18.84
N LYS A 82 15.40 -7.30 -19.14
CA LYS A 82 14.82 -6.08 -18.55
C LYS A 82 14.57 -6.24 -17.05
N ASN A 83 14.16 -7.43 -16.60
CA ASN A 83 13.99 -7.69 -15.18
C ASN A 83 15.34 -7.66 -14.44
N LEU A 84 16.36 -8.28 -15.04
CA LEU A 84 17.75 -8.22 -14.55
C LEU A 84 18.25 -6.78 -14.48
N GLU A 85 18.08 -5.99 -15.53
CA GLU A 85 18.49 -4.58 -15.58
C GLU A 85 17.84 -3.77 -14.45
N ASN A 86 16.53 -3.92 -14.23
CA ASN A 86 15.82 -3.25 -13.12
C ASN A 86 16.41 -3.62 -11.76
N VAL A 87 16.70 -4.91 -11.53
CA VAL A 87 17.30 -5.37 -10.27
C VAL A 87 18.71 -4.82 -10.11
N MET A 88 19.51 -4.78 -11.18
CA MET A 88 20.88 -4.26 -11.16
C MET A 88 20.91 -2.75 -10.90
N THR A 89 20.02 -1.98 -11.52
CA THR A 89 19.87 -0.54 -11.27
C THR A 89 19.48 -0.28 -9.81
N TRP A 90 18.53 -1.04 -9.28
CA TRP A 90 18.12 -0.93 -7.88
C TRP A 90 19.27 -1.32 -6.92
N GLN A 91 19.99 -2.39 -7.21
CA GLN A 91 21.17 -2.79 -6.46
C GLN A 91 22.24 -1.69 -6.46
N GLN A 92 22.46 -1.05 -7.60
CA GLN A 92 23.46 0.01 -7.74
C GLN A 92 23.06 1.26 -6.96
N TYR A 93 21.79 1.65 -6.97
CA TYR A 93 21.27 2.75 -6.14
C TYR A 93 21.59 2.57 -4.65
N TRP A 94 21.37 1.37 -4.10
CA TRP A 94 21.67 1.09 -2.69
C TRP A 94 23.16 1.02 -2.38
N LYS A 95 24.00 0.66 -3.37
CA LYS A 95 25.46 0.64 -3.21
C LYS A 95 26.08 2.03 -3.32
N ASP A 96 25.68 2.81 -4.32
CA ASP A 96 26.39 4.01 -4.75
C ASP A 96 25.74 5.30 -4.22
N GLU A 97 24.40 5.40 -4.22
CA GLU A 97 23.70 6.63 -3.82
C GLU A 97 23.43 6.69 -2.32
N ILE A 98 22.80 5.64 -1.76
CA ILE A 98 22.52 5.60 -0.32
C ILE A 98 23.82 5.31 0.45
N GLY A 99 24.57 4.26 0.05
CA GLY A 99 25.82 3.89 0.70
C GLY A 99 25.67 3.80 2.22
N SER A 100 26.36 4.66 2.97
CA SER A 100 26.29 4.71 4.44
C SER A 100 25.35 5.79 5.00
N GLN A 101 24.58 6.48 4.15
CA GLN A 101 23.66 7.52 4.60
C GLN A 101 22.47 6.92 5.36
N PRO A 102 22.08 7.50 6.51
CA PRO A 102 20.88 7.07 7.21
C PRO A 102 19.62 7.51 6.47
N PHE A 103 18.61 6.65 6.46
CA PHE A 103 17.30 6.92 5.88
C PHE A 103 16.19 6.44 6.82
N ILE A 104 14.98 6.95 6.60
CA ILE A 104 13.81 6.57 7.39
C ILE A 104 13.30 5.19 6.94
N CYS A 105 13.12 4.30 7.90
CA CYS A 105 12.56 2.97 7.71
C CYS A 105 11.52 2.69 8.80
N TYR A 106 10.75 1.63 8.62
CA TYR A 106 9.72 1.21 9.55
C TYR A 106 10.02 -0.18 10.07
N PHE A 107 10.13 -0.29 11.40
CA PHE A 107 10.51 -1.51 12.09
C PHE A 107 9.39 -1.98 13.02
N ASN A 108 9.14 -3.29 13.06
CA ASN A 108 8.16 -3.88 13.98
C ASN A 108 8.79 -5.01 14.79
N GLN A 109 9.30 -4.66 15.98
CA GLN A 109 9.98 -5.60 16.88
C GLN A 109 9.11 -6.79 17.33
N HIS A 110 7.78 -6.63 17.38
CA HIS A 110 6.90 -7.65 17.97
C HIS A 110 6.49 -8.73 16.97
N GLN A 111 6.35 -8.36 15.69
CA GLN A 111 5.89 -9.30 14.66
C GLN A 111 7.03 -9.80 13.78
N ARG A 112 7.97 -8.91 13.42
CA ARG A 112 9.02 -9.16 12.42
C ARG A 112 10.33 -8.46 12.82
N PRO A 113 11.06 -8.98 13.82
CA PRO A 113 12.30 -8.36 14.31
C PRO A 113 13.47 -8.43 13.31
N ASP A 114 13.38 -9.31 12.30
CA ASP A 114 14.44 -9.52 11.30
C ASP A 114 14.19 -8.77 9.98
N ASP A 115 13.04 -8.09 9.84
CA ASP A 115 12.61 -7.41 8.62
C ASP A 115 12.34 -5.92 8.89
N VAL A 116 12.66 -5.05 7.94
CA VAL A 116 12.29 -3.62 7.97
C VAL A 116 11.68 -3.19 6.64
N LEU A 117 10.76 -2.22 6.70
CA LEU A 117 10.06 -1.70 5.53
C LEU A 117 10.57 -0.31 5.17
N LEU A 118 10.74 -0.04 3.87
CA LEU A 118 11.06 1.30 3.37
C LEU A 118 9.84 2.21 3.38
N GLN A 119 8.68 1.68 2.99
CA GLN A 119 7.42 2.40 2.93
C GLN A 119 6.30 1.62 3.62
N ARG A 120 5.38 2.34 4.28
CA ARG A 120 4.14 1.76 4.80
C ARG A 120 3.14 1.57 3.67
N THR A 121 2.48 0.42 3.64
CA THR A 121 1.43 0.05 2.67
C THR A 121 0.14 0.85 2.86
N HIS A 122 -0.13 1.30 4.07
CA HIS A 122 -1.37 1.97 4.42
C HIS A 122 -1.14 3.46 4.69
N ASP A 123 -1.59 4.29 3.75
CA ASP A 123 -1.75 5.72 3.99
C ASP A 123 -2.89 5.97 4.99
N GLU A 124 -2.69 6.89 5.92
CA GLU A 124 -3.69 7.34 6.90
C GLU A 124 -5.02 7.79 6.24
N ILE A 125 -4.96 8.17 4.95
CA ILE A 125 -6.07 8.54 4.09
C ILE A 125 -7.11 7.42 3.94
N VAL A 126 -6.71 6.15 4.01
CA VAL A 126 -7.64 5.00 3.94
C VAL A 126 -8.59 4.99 5.13
N LEU A 127 -8.11 5.36 6.33
CA LEU A 127 -8.95 5.46 7.53
C LEU A 127 -9.97 6.59 7.38
N LEU A 128 -9.55 7.74 6.84
CA LEU A 128 -10.45 8.86 6.58
C LEU A 128 -11.57 8.47 5.60
N HIS A 129 -11.23 7.79 4.51
CA HIS A 129 -12.23 7.28 3.57
C HIS A 129 -13.16 6.24 4.19
N CYS A 130 -12.66 5.39 5.10
CA CYS A 130 -13.47 4.40 5.80
C CYS A 130 -14.62 5.01 6.59
N PHE A 131 -14.44 6.19 7.21
CA PHE A 131 -15.49 6.86 7.98
C PHE A 131 -16.27 7.88 7.15
N LEU A 132 -15.61 8.57 6.23
CA LEU A 132 -16.22 9.61 5.42
C LEU A 132 -17.34 9.04 4.52
N TRP A 133 -17.11 7.93 3.83
CA TRP A 133 -18.09 7.37 2.90
C TRP A 133 -19.38 6.90 3.61
N PRO A 134 -19.33 6.12 4.70
CA PRO A 134 -20.53 5.77 5.47
C PRO A 134 -21.28 6.99 6.03
N LEU A 135 -20.56 8.02 6.47
CA LEU A 135 -21.20 9.24 6.97
C LEU A 135 -21.92 10.00 5.84
N VAL A 136 -21.27 10.13 4.67
CA VAL A 136 -21.86 10.77 3.49
C VAL A 136 -23.10 10.00 3.02
N THR A 137 -23.03 8.67 2.91
CA THR A 137 -24.19 7.85 2.50
C THR A 137 -25.34 7.95 3.50
N PHE A 138 -25.03 7.99 4.81
CA PHE A 138 -26.04 8.20 5.84
C PHE A 138 -26.72 9.56 5.72
N VAL A 139 -25.95 10.65 5.60
CA VAL A 139 -26.50 12.02 5.46
C VAL A 139 -27.36 12.14 4.21
N VAL A 140 -26.89 11.61 3.07
CA VAL A 140 -27.66 11.60 1.81
C VAL A 140 -28.95 10.80 1.99
N GLY A 141 -28.91 9.64 2.64
CA GLY A 141 -30.10 8.84 2.95
C GLY A 141 -31.13 9.60 3.79
N VAL A 142 -30.68 10.26 4.87
CA VAL A 142 -31.55 11.08 5.73
C VAL A 142 -32.17 12.23 4.94
N LEU A 143 -31.39 12.94 4.12
CA LEU A 143 -31.88 14.05 3.30
C LEU A 143 -32.98 13.59 2.33
N ILE A 144 -32.83 12.43 1.68
CA ILE A 144 -33.85 11.88 0.78
C ILE A 144 -35.15 11.60 1.53
N VAL A 145 -35.08 10.96 2.71
CA VAL A 145 -36.27 10.67 3.53
C VAL A 145 -36.95 11.96 3.98
N VAL A 146 -36.20 12.95 4.45
CA VAL A 146 -36.74 14.26 4.86
C VAL A 146 -37.41 14.98 3.69
N LEU A 147 -36.75 15.03 2.52
CA LEU A 147 -37.30 15.68 1.33
C LEU A 147 -38.59 15.02 0.85
N THR A 148 -38.65 13.69 0.86
CA THR A 148 -39.87 12.95 0.46
C THR A 148 -41.03 13.18 1.44
N ILE A 149 -40.78 13.19 2.76
CA ILE A 149 -41.80 13.52 3.76
C ILE A 149 -42.28 14.96 3.59
N CYS A 150 -41.36 15.92 3.44
CA CYS A 150 -41.68 17.33 3.21
C CYS A 150 -42.55 17.49 1.96
N ALA A 151 -42.15 16.91 0.82
CA ALA A 151 -42.92 16.97 -0.42
C ALA A 151 -44.34 16.38 -0.27
N LYS A 152 -44.47 15.21 0.36
CA LYS A 152 -45.78 14.60 0.62
C LYS A 152 -46.66 15.47 1.53
N SER A 153 -46.08 16.01 2.60
CA SER A 153 -46.82 16.86 3.55
C SER A 153 -47.31 18.16 2.91
N LEU A 154 -46.49 18.77 2.04
CA LEU A 154 -46.83 19.97 1.28
C LEU A 154 -47.93 19.68 0.26
N ALA A 155 -47.85 18.54 -0.44
CA ALA A 155 -48.89 18.12 -1.39
C ALA A 155 -50.25 17.93 -0.70
N VAL A 156 -50.30 17.20 0.42
CA VAL A 156 -51.55 16.98 1.19
C VAL A 156 -52.13 18.31 1.68
N LYS A 157 -51.29 19.21 2.21
CA LYS A 157 -51.74 20.54 2.64
C LYS A 157 -52.27 21.38 1.48
N ALA A 158 -51.61 21.34 0.31
CA ALA A 158 -52.06 22.05 -0.89
C ALA A 158 -53.41 21.52 -1.40
N GLU A 159 -53.59 20.19 -1.41
CA GLU A 159 -54.86 19.56 -1.77
C GLU A 159 -55.98 19.91 -0.80
N ALA A 160 -55.70 19.93 0.52
CA ALA A 160 -56.67 20.32 1.54
C ALA A 160 -57.09 21.79 1.43
N MET A 161 -56.15 22.70 1.14
CA MET A 161 -56.46 24.11 0.89
C MET A 161 -57.31 24.29 -0.39
N LYS A 162 -57.02 23.51 -1.45
CA LYS A 162 -57.84 23.50 -2.66
C LYS A 162 -59.27 23.06 -2.33
N LYS A 163 -59.46 21.94 -1.64
CA LYS A 163 -60.80 21.45 -1.25
C LYS A 163 -61.59 22.44 -0.39
N ARG A 164 -60.94 23.15 0.54
CA ARG A 164 -61.59 24.21 1.35
C ARG A 164 -62.00 25.44 0.55
N LYS A 165 -61.35 25.74 -0.58
CA LYS A 165 -61.71 26.87 -1.45
C LYS A 165 -62.86 26.57 -2.41
N PHE A 166 -63.15 25.30 -2.66
CA PHE A 166 -64.19 24.84 -3.60
C PHE A 166 -65.40 24.19 -2.91
N SER A 167 -65.51 24.33 -1.58
CA SER A 167 -66.69 24.02 -0.77
C SER A 167 -67.26 25.29 -0.18
#